data_AF-A0AAV0Q1C7-F1
#
_entry.id   AF-A0AAV0Q1C7-F1
#
_cell.length_a   1.000
_cell.length_b   1.000
_cell.length_c   1.000
_cell.angle_alpha   90.00
_cell.angle_beta   90.00
_cell.angle_gamma   90.00
#
_symmetry.space_group_name_H-M   'P 1'
#
loop_
_entity.id
_entity.type
_entity.pdbx_description
1 polymer ?
#
loop_
_entity_poly.entity_id
_entity_poly.type
_entity_poly.pdbx_seq_one_letter_code
_entity_poly.pdbx_strand_id
1 'polypeptide(L)'
;QGGVNPTWEDKFYIPVDAAFLGNRYSYIYLELYNKRLFSGRAQLGWCQIPVADFGLSPSPGGQVRYLSYRVRDHRDGTRGQGILNIAVKLTGGELMTPRLRPPPSQESVESGEKGAGSCQGTVIGIPVEMFRNMRICQ
;
A
#
# COMPACT_ATOMS: atom_id res chain seq x y z
N GLN A 1 -23.70 3.05 16.46
CA GLN A 1 -24.16 1.79 15.83
C GLN A 1 -22.94 0.95 15.52
N GLY A 2 -23.00 -0.37 15.68
CA GLY A 2 -21.83 -1.23 15.47
C GLY A 2 -22.17 -2.70 15.53
N GLY A 3 -23.35 -3.09 15.05
CA GLY A 3 -23.81 -4.48 15.04
C GLY A 3 -22.96 -5.38 14.14
N VAL A 4 -23.56 -6.43 13.60
CA VAL A 4 -22.84 -7.29 12.64
C VAL A 4 -22.65 -6.53 11.32
N ASN A 5 -21.41 -6.46 10.83
CA ASN A 5 -21.02 -5.77 9.59
C ASN A 5 -21.37 -4.27 9.55
N PRO A 6 -20.76 -3.44 10.42
CA PRO A 6 -21.01 -2.01 10.44
C PRO A 6 -20.35 -1.30 9.25
N THR A 7 -21.01 -0.24 8.77
CA THR A 7 -20.41 0.72 7.84
C THR A 7 -19.95 1.94 8.62
N TRP A 8 -18.68 2.31 8.46
CA TRP A 8 -18.11 3.53 9.00
C TRP A 8 -17.78 4.46 7.83
N GLU A 9 -18.40 5.64 7.81
CA GLU A 9 -18.14 6.67 6.78
C GLU A 9 -17.17 7.75 7.29
N ASP A 10 -16.47 7.45 8.38
CA ASP A 10 -15.51 8.33 9.01
C ASP A 10 -14.29 8.56 8.11
N LYS A 11 -13.81 9.81 8.06
CA LYS A 11 -12.61 10.19 7.32
C LYS A 11 -11.58 10.78 8.27
N PHE A 12 -10.36 10.27 8.18
CA PHE A 12 -9.23 10.72 8.98
C PHE A 12 -8.16 11.32 8.07
N TYR A 13 -7.65 12.50 8.43
CA TYR A 13 -6.51 13.12 7.78
C TYR A 13 -5.30 12.99 8.70
N ILE A 14 -4.28 12.27 8.24
CA ILE A 14 -3.08 11.99 9.01
C ILE A 14 -1.91 12.71 8.32
N PRO A 15 -1.26 13.69 8.96
CA PRO A 15 -0.08 14.30 8.40
C PRO A 15 1.05 13.26 8.37
N VAL A 16 1.68 13.11 7.21
CA VAL A 16 2.82 12.22 6.99
C VAL A 16 3.92 12.98 6.29
N ASP A 17 5.18 12.72 6.65
CA ASP A 17 6.34 13.34 6.04
C ASP A 17 7.03 12.41 5.03
N ALA A 18 8.04 12.94 4.35
CA ALA A 18 8.82 12.17 3.38
C ALA A 18 9.58 11.00 4.04
N ALA A 19 9.94 11.09 5.32
CA ALA A 19 10.64 10.02 6.03
C ALA A 19 9.71 8.83 6.28
N PHE A 20 8.46 9.08 6.65
CA PHE A 20 7.41 8.07 6.79
C PHE A 20 7.16 7.36 5.46
N LEU A 21 6.98 8.13 4.38
CA LEU A 21 6.71 7.60 3.03
C LEU A 21 7.92 6.88 2.42
N GLY A 22 9.14 7.30 2.75
CA GLY A 22 10.38 6.70 2.26
C GLY A 22 10.79 5.41 2.97
N ASN A 23 10.22 5.11 4.14
CA ASN A 23 10.53 3.91 4.90
C ASN A 23 9.51 2.79 4.61
N ARG A 24 9.97 1.73 3.95
CA ARG A 24 9.14 0.55 3.60
C ARG A 24 8.55 -0.21 4.80
N TYR A 25 9.11 0.00 6.00
CA TYR A 25 8.65 -0.63 7.24
C TYR A 25 7.64 0.23 7.99
N SER A 26 7.36 1.45 7.52
CA SER A 26 6.33 2.30 8.08
C SER A 26 4.94 1.71 7.82
N TYR A 27 4.05 1.85 8.81
CA TYR A 27 2.66 1.43 8.73
C TYR A 27 1.77 2.41 9.49
N ILE A 28 0.51 2.53 9.04
CA ILE A 28 -0.56 3.11 9.85
C ILE A 28 -1.18 1.99 10.67
N TYR A 29 -1.20 2.18 11.99
CA TYR A 29 -1.83 1.25 12.93
C TYR A 29 -3.26 1.70 13.21
N LEU A 30 -4.23 0.81 12.98
CA LEU A 30 -5.63 1.06 13.27
C LEU A 30 -6.12 0.11 14.36
N GLU A 31 -6.76 0.69 15.37
CA GLU A 31 -7.41 -0.04 16.45
C GLU A 31 -8.92 0.09 16.36
N LEU A 32 -9.62 -1.03 16.52
CA LEU A 32 -11.07 -1.06 16.50
C LEU A 32 -11.59 -1.13 17.93
N TYR A 33 -12.53 -0.27 18.28
CA TYR A 33 -13.17 -0.24 19.59
C TYR A 33 -14.68 -0.36 19.45
N ASN A 34 -15.31 -1.05 20.40
CA ASN A 34 -16.76 -0.95 20.55
C ASN A 34 -17.16 0.36 21.26
N LYS A 35 -18.33 0.88 20.90
CA LYS A 35 -19.02 1.90 21.69
C LYS A 35 -20.05 1.19 22.57
N ARG A 36 -19.69 0.78 23.78
CA ARG A 36 -20.69 0.38 24.79
C ARG A 36 -21.13 1.61 25.57
N LEU A 37 -22.44 1.80 25.70
CA LEU A 37 -23.03 2.94 26.43
C LEU A 37 -22.72 2.91 27.93
N PHE A 38 -22.53 1.74 28.53
CA PHE A 38 -22.45 1.58 30.00
C PHE A 38 -21.19 0.86 30.52
N SER A 39 -20.35 0.29 29.66
CA SER A 39 -19.23 -0.59 30.09
C SER A 39 -17.86 -0.15 29.57
N GLY A 40 -17.73 1.11 29.13
CA GLY A 40 -16.49 1.63 28.54
C GLY A 40 -16.21 1.10 27.13
N ARG A 41 -15.15 1.63 26.50
CA ARG A 41 -14.67 1.16 25.20
C ARG A 41 -13.84 -0.10 25.40
N ALA A 42 -14.20 -1.20 24.74
CA ALA A 42 -13.36 -2.38 24.66
C ALA A 42 -12.76 -2.49 23.26
N GLN A 43 -11.46 -2.78 23.18
CA GLN A 43 -10.78 -3.03 21.92
C GLN A 43 -11.23 -4.37 21.34
N LEU A 44 -11.61 -4.37 20.07
CA LEU A 44 -12.06 -5.52 19.31
C LEU A 44 -10.91 -6.19 18.55
N GLY A 45 -9.92 -5.39 18.15
CA GLY A 45 -8.79 -5.86 17.36
C GLY A 45 -8.03 -4.70 16.72
N TRP A 46 -7.10 -5.04 15.84
CA TRP A 46 -6.27 -4.06 15.15
C TRP A 46 -5.81 -4.54 13.77
N CYS A 47 -5.31 -3.62 12.94
CA CYS A 47 -4.60 -3.95 11.71
C CYS A 47 -3.50 -2.92 11.40
N GLN A 48 -2.55 -3.33 10.57
CA GLN A 48 -1.45 -2.48 10.08
C GLN A 48 -1.61 -2.30 8.57
N ILE A 49 -1.56 -1.05 8.13
CA ILE A 49 -1.61 -0.66 6.72
C ILE A 49 -0.20 -0.21 6.33
N PRO A 50 0.59 -1.05 5.64
CA PRO A 50 1.94 -0.69 5.25
C PRO A 50 1.94 0.43 4.20
N VAL A 51 2.99 1.25 4.21
CA VAL A 51 3.13 2.38 3.28
C VAL A 51 3.09 1.95 1.80
N ALA A 52 3.53 0.73 1.50
CA ALA A 52 3.49 0.15 0.16
C ALA A 52 2.07 0.12 -0.46
N ASP A 53 1.03 0.06 0.38
CA ASP A 53 -0.36 -0.08 -0.09
C ASP A 53 -1.02 1.27 -0.41
N PHE A 54 -0.43 2.41 -0.01
CA PHE A 54 -0.98 3.75 -0.28
C PHE A 54 -0.93 4.15 -1.76
N GLY A 55 -0.10 3.49 -2.57
CA GLY A 55 0.06 3.81 -3.98
C GLY A 55 0.70 5.18 -4.18
N LEU A 56 2.04 5.22 -4.22
CA LEU A 56 2.83 6.41 -4.51
C LEU A 56 2.74 6.75 -6.02
N SER A 57 1.56 7.14 -6.50
CA SER A 57 1.38 7.56 -7.88
C SER A 57 1.69 9.07 -8.01
N PRO A 58 2.50 9.49 -8.99
CA PRO A 58 2.86 10.90 -9.21
C PRO A 58 1.72 11.79 -9.72
N SER A 59 0.46 11.33 -9.68
CA SER A 59 -0.69 12.12 -10.11
C SER A 59 -1.00 13.26 -9.11
N PRO A 60 -1.17 14.51 -9.55
CA PRO A 60 -1.59 15.60 -8.69
C PRO A 60 -2.92 15.25 -8.02
N GLY A 61 -2.93 15.20 -6.69
CA GLY A 61 -4.09 14.86 -5.89
C GLY A 61 -4.24 13.38 -5.52
N GLY A 62 -3.35 12.49 -5.97
CA GLY A 62 -3.32 11.07 -5.59
C GLY A 62 -4.52 10.22 -6.04
N GLN A 63 -4.31 8.92 -6.22
CA GLN A 63 -5.37 7.95 -6.52
C GLN A 63 -5.98 7.40 -5.22
N VAL A 64 -7.30 7.26 -5.16
CA VAL A 64 -7.96 6.52 -4.07
C VAL A 64 -7.72 5.03 -4.27
N ARG A 65 -7.24 4.35 -3.23
CA ARG A 65 -7.04 2.90 -3.19
C ARG A 65 -8.01 2.30 -2.19
N TYR A 66 -8.76 1.28 -2.63
CA TYR A 66 -9.65 0.52 -1.77
C TYR A 66 -8.91 -0.73 -1.28
N LEU A 67 -8.81 -0.89 0.03
CA LEU A 67 -8.05 -1.95 0.68
C LEU A 67 -8.94 -2.71 1.65
N SER A 68 -8.64 -4.00 1.82
CA SER A 68 -9.33 -4.88 2.77
C SER A 68 -8.29 -5.57 3.64
N TYR A 69 -8.28 -5.25 4.94
CA TYR A 69 -7.35 -5.84 5.90
C TYR A 69 -8.06 -6.80 6.84
N ARG A 70 -7.42 -7.93 7.10
CA ARG A 70 -7.88 -8.83 8.15
C ARG A 70 -7.55 -8.25 9.52
N VAL A 71 -8.58 -8.11 10.35
CA VAL A 71 -8.43 -7.65 11.73
C VAL A 71 -7.77 -8.76 12.54
N ARG A 72 -6.78 -8.38 13.33
CA ARG A 72 -6.08 -9.25 14.27
C ARG A 72 -6.74 -9.18 15.64
N ASP A 73 -6.66 -10.28 16.37
CA ASP A 73 -7.13 -10.32 17.75
C ASP A 73 -6.35 -9.33 18.61
N HIS A 74 -7.05 -8.65 19.52
CA HIS A 74 -6.51 -7.60 20.37
C HIS A 74 -5.47 -8.09 21.39
N ARG A 75 -5.49 -9.37 21.79
CA ARG A 75 -4.62 -9.90 22.84
C ARG A 75 -3.35 -10.53 22.28
N ASP A 76 -3.53 -11.45 21.33
CA ASP A 76 -2.45 -12.31 20.85
C ASP A 76 -2.02 -11.99 19.41
N GLY A 77 -2.73 -11.08 18.73
CA GLY A 77 -2.42 -10.70 17.34
C GLY A 77 -2.69 -11.81 16.32
N THR A 78 -3.34 -12.90 16.73
CA THR A 78 -3.73 -13.99 15.84
C THR A 78 -4.76 -13.52 14.82
N ARG A 79 -5.02 -14.37 13.82
CA ARG A 79 -5.99 -14.07 12.77
C ARG A 79 -7.39 -13.96 13.39
N GLY A 80 -7.87 -12.73 13.50
CA GLY A 80 -9.26 -12.46 13.87
C GLY A 80 -10.24 -12.86 12.77
N GLN A 81 -11.51 -12.73 13.10
CA GLN A 81 -12.65 -13.11 12.25
C GLN A 81 -13.19 -11.96 11.39
N GLY A 82 -12.68 -10.74 11.57
CA GLY A 82 -13.17 -9.54 10.88
C GLY A 82 -12.30 -9.10 9.69
N ILE A 83 -12.95 -8.48 8.70
CA ILE A 83 -12.27 -7.73 7.63
C ILE A 83 -12.64 -6.24 7.78
N LEU A 84 -11.64 -5.38 7.72
CA LEU A 84 -11.79 -3.94 7.68
C LEU A 84 -11.60 -3.46 6.23
N ASN A 85 -12.64 -2.85 5.66
CA ASN A 85 -12.58 -2.21 4.34
C ASN A 85 -12.29 -0.73 4.51
N ILE A 86 -11.28 -0.22 3.82
CA ILE A 86 -10.85 1.18 3.90
C ILE A 86 -10.58 1.75 2.52
N ALA A 87 -10.75 3.06 2.38
CA ALA A 87 -10.28 3.83 1.25
C ALA A 87 -9.15 4.74 1.72
N VAL A 88 -7.99 4.64 1.07
CA VAL A 88 -6.82 5.46 1.38
C VAL A 88 -6.50 6.36 0.19
N LYS A 89 -6.08 7.59 0.47
CA LYS A 89 -5.70 8.57 -0.53
C LYS A 89 -4.57 9.42 0.03
N LEU A 90 -3.44 9.44 -0.67
CA LEU A 90 -2.39 10.40 -0.36
C LEU A 90 -2.79 11.75 -0.96
N THR A 91 -2.88 12.77 -0.11
CA THR A 91 -3.27 14.13 -0.51
C THR A 91 -2.21 15.11 -0.05
N GLY A 92 -1.87 16.07 -0.91
CA GLY A 92 -0.79 17.01 -0.62
C GLY A 92 0.57 16.38 -0.91
N GLY A 93 1.41 17.14 -1.61
CA GLY A 93 2.65 16.66 -2.21
C GLY A 93 2.59 16.89 -3.71
N GLU A 94 3.12 18.03 -4.16
CA GLU A 94 3.96 17.95 -5.36
C GLU A 94 5.00 16.90 -5.02
N LEU A 95 4.84 15.69 -5.55
CA LEU A 95 5.89 14.70 -5.51
C LEU A 95 7.06 15.41 -6.20
N MET A 96 8.01 15.94 -5.41
CA MET A 96 9.22 16.51 -5.98
C MET A 96 9.86 15.36 -6.72
N THR A 97 9.63 15.31 -8.03
CA THR A 97 10.41 14.52 -8.96
C THR A 97 11.85 14.73 -8.52
N PRO A 98 12.62 13.68 -8.24
CA PRO A 98 14.05 13.84 -8.05
C PRO A 98 14.52 14.66 -9.25
N ARG A 99 15.04 15.87 -9.00
CA ARG A 99 15.67 16.65 -10.06
C ARG A 99 16.86 15.82 -10.49
N LEU A 100 16.66 14.96 -11.49
CA LEU A 100 17.75 14.39 -12.25
C LEU A 100 18.58 15.60 -12.67
N ARG A 101 19.80 15.71 -12.14
CA ARG A 101 20.74 16.74 -12.61
C ARG A 101 20.71 16.67 -14.13
N PRO A 102 20.51 17.79 -14.85
CA PRO A 102 20.68 17.77 -16.28
C PRO A 102 22.09 17.23 -16.54
N PRO A 103 22.26 16.26 -17.46
CA PRO A 103 23.58 15.80 -17.83
C PRO A 103 24.39 17.01 -18.31
N PRO A 104 25.69 17.12 -17.95
CA PRO A 104 26.53 18.18 -18.47
C PRO A 104 26.49 18.13 -20.00
N SER A 105 26.26 19.28 -20.63
CA SER A 105 26.20 19.46 -22.08
C SER A 105 27.45 18.85 -22.72
N GLN A 106 27.28 17.74 -23.45
CA GLN A 106 28.35 17.19 -24.28
C GLN A 106 28.35 17.91 -25.61
N GLU A 107 29.45 18.61 -25.87
CA GLU A 107 29.85 19.05 -27.21
C GLU A 107 29.85 17.87 -28.18
N SER A 108 29.26 18.12 -29.33
CA SER A 108 29.19 17.24 -30.48
C SER A 108 30.57 16.85 -31.00
N VAL A 109 30.89 15.55 -31.03
CA VAL A 109 31.85 14.97 -31.97
C VAL A 109 31.26 13.69 -32.54
N GLU A 110 31.04 13.73 -33.85
CA GLU A 110 30.53 12.66 -34.70
C GLU A 110 31.68 11.78 -35.22
N SER A 111 31.56 10.45 -35.07
CA SER A 111 31.88 9.43 -36.10
C SER A 111 32.18 8.06 -35.50
N GLY A 112 31.62 7.01 -36.12
CA GLY A 112 32.13 5.64 -36.01
C GLY A 112 31.06 4.55 -35.97
N GLU A 113 30.71 4.02 -37.13
CA GLU A 113 29.73 2.95 -37.37
C GLU A 113 30.09 1.55 -36.82
N LYS A 114 29.02 0.78 -36.57
CA LYS A 114 28.82 -0.69 -36.62
C LYS A 114 29.25 -1.58 -35.43
N GLY A 115 28.22 -2.14 -34.79
CA GLY A 115 28.27 -3.39 -34.04
C GLY A 115 26.85 -3.80 -33.60
N ALA A 116 26.23 -4.74 -34.33
CA ALA A 116 24.91 -5.27 -34.02
C ALA A 116 24.91 -6.02 -32.68
N GLY A 117 23.89 -5.77 -31.85
CA GLY A 117 23.68 -6.47 -30.58
C GLY A 117 22.35 -6.09 -29.97
N SER A 118 21.26 -6.70 -30.45
CA SER A 118 19.95 -6.61 -29.80
C SER A 118 20.02 -7.35 -28.47
N CYS A 119 20.10 -6.61 -27.36
CA CYS A 119 19.92 -7.15 -26.02
C CYS A 119 18.64 -6.58 -25.44
N GLN A 120 17.53 -7.25 -25.76
CA GLN A 120 16.32 -7.20 -24.96
C GLN A 120 16.65 -7.67 -23.53
N GLY A 121 16.19 -6.92 -22.52
CA GLY A 121 16.19 -7.37 -21.13
C GLY A 121 15.54 -6.32 -20.24
N THR A 122 14.74 -6.61 -19.22
CA THR A 122 14.19 -7.87 -18.67
C THR A 122 12.96 -7.46 -17.87
N VAL A 123 11.82 -8.14 -18.03
CA VAL A 123 10.65 -7.99 -17.14
C VAL A 123 10.80 -9.01 -16.01
N ILE A 124 10.88 -8.55 -14.76
CA ILE A 124 10.83 -9.44 -13.61
C ILE A 124 9.36 -9.60 -13.22
N GLY A 125 8.72 -10.65 -13.74
CA GLY A 125 7.47 -11.17 -13.20
C GLY A 125 7.76 -12.23 -12.14
N ILE A 126 7.00 -12.23 -11.04
CA ILE A 126 6.96 -13.36 -10.11
C ILE A 126 6.22 -14.50 -10.83
N PRO A 127 6.84 -15.67 -11.09
CA PRO A 127 6.11 -16.79 -11.68
C PRO A 127 5.08 -17.30 -10.67
N VAL A 128 3.81 -17.27 -11.04
CA VAL A 128 2.76 -17.99 -10.32
C VAL A 128 2.81 -19.43 -10.81
N GLU A 129 3.25 -20.36 -9.95
CA GLU A 129 3.04 -21.78 -10.17
C GLU A 129 1.54 -22.06 -10.14
N MET A 130 0.98 -22.47 -11.28
CA MET A 130 -0.36 -23.04 -11.29
C MET A 130 -0.31 -24.38 -10.57
N PHE A 131 -0.91 -24.46 -9.39
CA PHE A 131 -1.29 -25.74 -8.81
C PHE A 131 -2.35 -26.39 -9.71
N ARG A 132 -1.90 -27.20 -10.67
CA ARG A 132 -2.74 -28.24 -11.28
C ARG A 132 -2.67 -29.46 -10.38
N ASN A 133 -3.74 -29.68 -9.62
CA ASN A 133 -4.50 -30.94 -9.59
C ASN A 133 -5.40 -30.95 -8.36
N MET A 134 -6.59 -30.42 -8.57
CA MET A 134 -7.78 -30.79 -7.82
C MET A 134 -8.03 -32.28 -8.09
N ARG A 135 -7.88 -33.13 -7.08
CA ARG A 135 -8.61 -34.39 -7.01
C ARG A 135 -9.53 -34.33 -5.81
N ILE A 136 -10.81 -34.18 -6.13
CA ILE A 136 -11.93 -34.51 -5.27
C ILE A 136 -11.85 -36.03 -5.10
N CYS A 137 -11.77 -36.50 -3.87
CA CYS A 137 -12.18 -37.85 -3.52
C CYS A 137 -13.31 -37.72 -2.50
N GLN A 138 -14.41 -38.42 -2.81
CA GLN A 138 -15.53 -38.69 -1.91
C GLN A 138 -15.08 -39.54 -0.72
#